data_AF-A0A5D4MA04-F1
#
_entry.id   AF-A0A5D4MA04-F1
#
_cell.length_a   1.000
_cell.length_b   1.000
_cell.length_c   1.000
_cell.angle_alpha   90.00
_cell.angle_beta   90.00
_cell.angle_gamma   90.00
#
_symmetry.space_group_name_H-M   'P 1'
#
loop_
_entity.id
_entity.type
_entity.pdbx_description
1 polymer ?
#
loop_
_entity_poly.entity_id
_entity_poly.type
_entity_poly.pdbx_seq_one_letter_code
_entity_poly.pdbx_strand_id
1 'polypeptide(L)'
;MSFREEDLFRMVDSLSKEDKKAAMDFIEFLVERSKNKKPLSWQDIDELDSDNEPLTDEERKQLNSEEGYISGEDAKREFGLHVDLP
;
A
#
# COMPACT_ATOMS: atom_id res chain seq x y z
N MET A 1 -17.10 4.53 -16.46
CA MET A 1 -18.11 4.75 -15.39
C MET A 1 -18.36 6.25 -15.28
N SER A 2 -19.62 6.68 -15.29
CA SER A 2 -19.95 8.10 -15.10
C SER A 2 -20.01 8.37 -13.61
N PHE A 3 -19.07 9.16 -13.08
CA PHE A 3 -19.07 9.57 -11.69
C PHE A 3 -20.15 10.65 -11.50
N ARG A 4 -21.12 10.41 -10.61
CA ARG A 4 -22.08 11.43 -10.17
C ARG A 4 -21.76 11.78 -8.72
N GLU A 5 -21.72 13.06 -8.40
CA GLU A 5 -21.42 13.53 -7.02
C GLU A 5 -22.38 12.92 -5.99
N GLU A 6 -23.65 12.74 -6.39
CA GLU A 6 -24.71 12.12 -5.59
C GLU A 6 -24.37 10.70 -5.13
N ASP A 7 -23.66 9.93 -5.95
CA ASP A 7 -23.29 8.55 -5.60
C ASP A 7 -22.20 8.53 -4.52
N LEU A 8 -21.28 9.50 -4.52
CA LEU A 8 -20.25 9.64 -3.49
C LEU A 8 -20.88 9.95 -2.13
N PHE A 9 -21.79 10.93 -2.09
CA PHE A 9 -22.48 11.29 -0.85
C PHE A 9 -23.30 10.12 -0.29
N ARG A 10 -24.02 9.38 -1.16
CA ARG A 10 -24.76 8.17 -0.74
C ARG A 10 -23.83 7.11 -0.16
N MET A 11 -22.68 6.88 -0.78
CA MET A 11 -21.70 5.90 -0.30
C MET A 11 -21.14 6.29 1.06
N VAL A 12 -20.68 7.54 1.22
CA VAL A 12 -20.16 8.02 2.49
C VAL A 12 -21.23 7.97 3.57
N ASP A 13 -22.48 8.30 3.25
CA ASP A 13 -23.54 8.32 4.26
C ASP A 13 -23.93 6.93 4.76
N SER A 14 -23.79 5.90 3.91
CA SER A 14 -24.02 4.49 4.26
C SER A 14 -22.95 3.86 5.17
N LEU A 15 -21.81 4.54 5.37
CA LEU A 15 -20.71 4.05 6.21
C LEU A 15 -21.02 4.15 7.71
N SER A 16 -20.36 3.30 8.49
CA SER A 16 -20.34 3.41 9.96
C SER A 16 -19.64 4.71 10.40
N LYS A 17 -19.83 5.14 11.66
CA LYS A 17 -19.18 6.37 12.16
C LYS A 17 -17.65 6.29 12.13
N GLU A 18 -17.09 5.11 12.41
CA GLU A 18 -15.64 4.86 12.38
C GLU A 18 -15.12 4.90 10.94
N ASP A 19 -15.84 4.26 10.01
CA ASP A 19 -15.46 4.22 8.59
C ASP A 19 -15.63 5.59 7.90
N LYS A 20 -16.59 6.41 8.34
CA LYS A 20 -16.76 7.81 7.87
C LYS A 20 -15.49 8.63 8.10
N LYS A 21 -14.83 8.45 9.25
CA LYS A 21 -13.58 9.14 9.55
C LYS A 21 -12.45 8.66 8.64
N ALA A 22 -12.29 7.33 8.49
CA ALA A 22 -11.28 6.77 7.61
C ALA A 22 -11.48 7.20 6.13
N ALA A 23 -12.73 7.22 5.66
CA ALA A 23 -13.07 7.70 4.32
C ALA A 23 -12.73 9.18 4.15
N MET A 24 -13.03 10.01 5.15
CA MET A 24 -12.68 11.43 5.11
C MET A 24 -11.17 11.65 5.11
N ASP A 25 -10.44 10.97 6.00
CA ASP A 25 -8.98 11.02 6.08
C ASP A 25 -8.34 10.61 4.73
N PHE A 26 -8.91 9.60 4.06
CA PHE A 26 -8.45 9.16 2.74
C PHE A 26 -8.77 10.16 1.62
N ILE A 27 -9.96 10.75 1.61
CA ILE A 27 -10.32 11.78 0.64
C ILE A 27 -9.42 13.01 0.79
N GLU A 28 -9.13 13.42 2.03
CA GLU A 28 -8.19 14.50 2.33
C GLU A 28 -6.79 14.18 1.80
N PHE A 29 -6.28 12.98 2.06
CA PHE A 29 -5.02 12.51 1.48
C PHE A 29 -5.02 12.56 -0.05
N LEU A 30 -6.10 12.12 -0.71
CA LEU A 30 -6.20 12.17 -2.18
C LEU A 30 -6.18 13.62 -2.69
N VAL A 31 -6.85 14.53 -1.99
CA VAL A 31 -6.83 15.97 -2.31
C VAL A 31 -5.42 16.51 -2.15
N GLU A 32 -4.73 16.22 -1.05
CA GLU A 32 -3.35 16.64 -0.81
C GLU A 32 -2.40 16.05 -1.86
N ARG A 33 -2.49 14.75 -2.14
CA ARG A 33 -1.72 14.07 -3.19
C ARG A 33 -2.01 14.63 -4.59
N SER A 34 -3.22 15.10 -4.85
CA SER A 34 -3.55 15.69 -6.15
C SER A 34 -2.96 17.10 -6.32
N LYS A 35 -2.86 17.85 -5.22
CA LYS A 35 -2.28 19.21 -5.17
C LYS A 35 -0.76 19.17 -5.12
N ASN A 36 -0.22 18.29 -4.29
CA ASN A 36 1.18 17.91 -4.26
C ASN A 36 1.39 16.98 -5.44
N LYS A 37 1.67 17.53 -6.64
CA LYS A 37 2.44 16.77 -7.64
C LYS A 37 3.53 16.04 -6.88
N LYS A 38 3.73 14.74 -7.15
CA LYS A 38 4.86 13.97 -6.60
C LYS A 38 6.02 14.95 -6.47
N PRO A 39 6.59 15.16 -5.27
CA PRO A 39 7.62 16.18 -5.10
C PRO A 39 8.61 15.98 -6.23
N LEU A 40 9.08 17.04 -6.91
CA LEU A 40 9.86 16.90 -8.14
C LEU A 40 10.94 15.81 -8.01
N SER A 41 11.58 15.71 -6.84
CA SER A 41 12.52 14.64 -6.48
C SER A 41 12.04 13.21 -6.72
N TRP A 42 10.76 12.89 -6.49
CA TRP A 42 10.17 11.58 -6.74
C TRP A 42 9.82 11.35 -8.20
N GLN A 43 9.50 12.42 -8.94
CA GLN A 43 9.34 12.33 -10.40
C GLN A 43 10.71 12.09 -11.05
N ASP A 44 11.73 12.79 -10.55
CA ASP A 44 13.11 12.61 -10.96
C ASP A 44 13.56 11.15 -10.70
N ILE A 45 13.23 10.57 -9.53
CA ILE A 45 13.52 9.15 -9.22
C ILE A 45 12.78 8.18 -10.16
N ASP A 46 11.52 8.43 -10.49
CA ASP A 46 10.76 7.58 -11.42
C ASP A 46 11.35 7.61 -12.86
N GLU A 47 11.98 8.72 -13.22
CA GLU A 47 12.64 8.93 -14.52
C GLU A 47 14.11 8.47 -14.54
N LEU A 48 14.69 8.10 -13.39
CA LEU A 48 16.03 7.52 -13.33
C LEU A 48 16.01 6.10 -13.90
N ASP A 49 17.07 5.76 -14.63
CA ASP A 49 17.31 4.38 -15.05
C ASP A 49 17.43 3.49 -13.81
N SER A 50 16.90 2.27 -13.90
CA SER A 50 17.12 1.25 -12.88
C SER A 50 18.63 1.07 -12.70
N ASP A 51 19.09 1.16 -11.46
CA ASP A 51 20.48 0.85 -11.19
C ASP A 51 20.76 -0.62 -11.55
N ASN A 52 21.88 -0.84 -12.23
CA ASN A 52 22.38 -2.18 -12.55
C ASN A 52 23.43 -2.62 -11.50
N GLU A 53 23.59 -1.87 -10.41
CA GLU A 53 24.45 -2.24 -9.31
C GLU A 53 24.02 -3.60 -8.74
N PRO A 54 24.91 -4.61 -8.75
CA PRO A 54 24.61 -5.89 -8.13
C PRO A 54 24.54 -5.68 -6.62
N LEU A 55 23.67 -6.44 -5.96
CA LEU A 55 23.60 -6.46 -4.49
C LEU A 55 24.99 -6.65 -3.90
N THR A 56 25.24 -5.98 -2.78
CA THR A 56 26.41 -6.24 -1.94
C THR A 56 26.29 -7.62 -1.26
N ASP A 57 27.39 -8.10 -0.68
CA ASP A 57 27.37 -9.39 0.01
C ASP A 57 26.53 -9.36 1.30
N GLU A 58 26.45 -8.19 1.96
CA GLU A 58 25.58 -7.99 3.11
C GLU A 58 24.10 -8.02 2.71
N GLU A 59 23.73 -7.32 1.63
CA GLU A 59 22.35 -7.33 1.12
C GLU A 59 21.96 -8.72 0.63
N ARG A 60 22.86 -9.46 -0.03
CA ARG A 60 22.63 -10.87 -0.37
C ARG A 60 22.40 -11.71 0.88
N LYS A 61 23.15 -11.49 1.95
CA LYS A 61 22.98 -12.23 3.20
C LYS A 61 21.64 -11.91 3.87
N GLN A 62 21.24 -10.64 3.87
CA GLN A 62 19.94 -10.21 4.40
C GLN A 62 18.78 -10.78 3.58
N LEU A 63 18.89 -10.72 2.24
CA LEU A 63 17.87 -11.23 1.33
C LEU A 63 17.68 -12.74 1.47
N ASN A 64 18.76 -13.50 1.69
CA ASN A 64 18.71 -14.94 1.90
C ASN A 64 18.52 -15.33 3.37
N SER A 65 18.28 -14.38 4.26
CA SER A 65 18.03 -14.68 5.67
C SER A 65 16.60 -15.13 5.86
N GLU A 66 16.40 -16.28 6.49
CA GLU A 66 15.09 -16.75 6.95
C GLU A 66 14.73 -16.18 8.34
N GLU A 67 15.61 -15.37 8.93
CA GLU A 67 15.40 -14.79 10.26
C GLU A 67 14.24 -13.77 10.25
N GLY A 68 13.26 -13.98 11.12
CA GLY A 68 12.08 -13.11 11.23
C GLY A 68 10.97 -13.41 10.22
N TYR A 69 11.17 -14.36 9.31
CA TYR A 69 10.12 -14.88 8.45
C TYR A 69 9.47 -16.11 9.10
N ILE A 70 8.17 -16.27 8.90
CA ILE A 70 7.43 -17.48 9.25
C ILE A 70 6.91 -18.12 7.98
N SER A 71 6.79 -19.44 7.97
CA SER A 71 6.22 -20.13 6.81
C SER A 71 4.75 -19.74 6.63
N GLY A 72 4.27 -19.78 5.38
CA GLY A 72 2.85 -19.54 5.11
C GLY A 72 1.93 -20.51 5.87
N GLU A 73 2.39 -21.74 6.13
CA GLU A 73 1.70 -22.73 6.96
C GLU A 73 1.61 -22.30 8.43
N ASP A 74 2.70 -21.77 9.00
CA ASP A 74 2.71 -21.27 10.36
C ASP A 74 1.80 -20.05 10.51
N ALA A 75 1.83 -19.14 9.54
CA ALA A 75 0.91 -18.00 9.48
C ALA A 75 -0.56 -18.45 9.38
N LYS A 76 -0.89 -19.43 8.55
CA LYS A 76 -2.26 -19.97 8.46
C LYS A 76 -2.72 -20.53 9.80
N ARG A 77 -1.85 -21.28 10.49
CA ARG A 77 -2.17 -21.88 11.79
C ARG A 77 -2.38 -20.81 12.87
N GLU A 78 -1.54 -19.78 12.90
CA GLU A 78 -1.62 -18.71 13.91
C GLU A 78 -2.80 -17.77 13.68
N PHE A 79 -3.13 -17.45 12.43
CA PHE A 79 -4.20 -16.52 12.07
C PHE A 79 -5.54 -17.21 11.71
N GLY A 80 -5.61 -18.54 11.72
CA GLY A 80 -6.81 -19.30 11.39
C GLY A 80 -7.24 -19.18 9.92
N LEU A 81 -6.30 -18.90 9.01
CA LEU A 81 -6.60 -18.65 7.60
C LEU A 81 -6.99 -19.95 6.88
N HIS A 82 -8.07 -19.90 6.10
CA HIS A 82 -8.59 -21.04 5.34
C HIS A 82 -8.09 -21.07 3.89
N VAL A 83 -7.13 -20.22 3.54
CA VAL A 83 -6.60 -20.08 2.19
C VAL A 83 -5.11 -20.38 2.17
N ASP A 84 -4.66 -21.01 1.09
CA ASP A 84 -3.24 -21.22 0.89
C ASP A 84 -2.54 -19.89 0.57
N LEU A 85 -1.63 -19.47 1.44
CA LEU A 85 -0.71 -18.38 1.18
C LEU A 85 0.34 -18.90 0.19
N PRO A 86 0.57 -18.19 -0.93
CA PRO A 86 1.51 -18.59 -1.97
C PRO A 86 2.96 -18.61 -1.49
#